data_AF-A0A940RJA3-F1
#
_entry.id   AF-A0A940RJA3-F1
#
_cell.length_a   1.000
_cell.length_b   1.000
_cell.length_c   1.000
_cell.angle_alpha   90.00
_cell.angle_beta   90.00
_cell.angle_gamma   90.00
#
_symmetry.space_group_name_H-M   'P 1'
#
loop_
_entity.id
_entity.type
_entity.pdbx_description
1 polymer ?
#
loop_
_entity_poly.entity_id
_entity_poly.type
_entity_poly.pdbx_seq_one_letter_code
_entity_poly.pdbx_strand_id
1 'polypeptide(L)'
;MTKAQLSTAPSVATRKPKRVTPATSDMITIGKDVLELLSSAMYVDPLTIYREYVQNAADAIDEIRTAGGLGQDERGTVQITIDPLERSIKIRDNGSGIAANRAAATLLSIGASGKRGTAARGFRGVGRLAGLAYCRQLTFRTRAQGDDRVTEVIWDCLKLKSTLRDVTQTDDLPGVMQRIVAIGDVDGDDFPEHFFEVELSQVVRLRKDVLLNPQMVEAYLAQVAPVPFADDFSHAAAINAHLSQHARLADLKITIGPDGAPITRPHRDVFSVSDTVRDSAVELDLLTFDGDNGVSAVGWVLHHSYLGHISIKSQIGGLRLRAGNVQVGGHDIAEEAFPEPRFNGWSIGEIHVVDRLVLPNARRDHFEQNIHFSNLMAQLGPLGRSIAKRCRTASVERHREREARQEATTVVPLEIAADASPTAVAMAQVVTRAREVLSRAQAPEAREALAVLDTMRDAVSPTSSPTTRDTNSLSQRFAEVLAQTGVSKAEASEAFAKALAARFGQGGAK
;
A
#
# COMPACT_ATOMS: atom_id res chain seq x y z
N MET A 1 -0.67 57.84 -77.12
CA MET A 1 0.62 57.85 -76.39
C MET A 1 0.26 58.10 -74.94
N THR A 2 0.45 57.22 -73.97
CA THR A 2 1.75 56.75 -73.43
C THR A 2 1.61 55.38 -72.75
N LYS A 3 2.75 54.68 -72.64
CA LYS A 3 2.94 53.28 -72.22
C LYS A 3 2.74 53.00 -70.73
N ALA A 4 2.54 51.71 -70.49
CA ALA A 4 2.48 50.92 -69.26
C ALA A 4 3.52 51.20 -68.16
N GLN A 5 3.15 50.80 -66.94
CA GLN A 5 3.99 49.98 -66.05
C GLN A 5 3.08 49.13 -65.14
N LEU A 6 2.88 47.85 -65.49
CA LEU A 6 2.38 46.86 -64.53
C LEU A 6 3.55 46.38 -63.68
N SER A 7 3.40 46.51 -62.36
CA SER A 7 4.28 45.94 -61.35
C SER A 7 4.18 44.41 -61.37
N THR A 8 5.32 43.73 -61.55
CA THR A 8 5.43 42.27 -61.46
C THR A 8 5.51 41.84 -59.99
N ALA A 9 4.56 40.99 -59.57
CA ALA A 9 4.58 40.33 -58.27
C ALA A 9 5.82 39.43 -58.11
N PRO A 10 6.39 39.30 -56.91
CA PRO A 10 7.56 38.45 -56.68
C PRO A 10 7.21 36.98 -56.84
N SER A 11 7.98 36.29 -57.69
CA SER A 11 7.97 34.84 -57.86
C SER A 11 8.25 34.15 -56.52
N VAL A 12 7.25 33.47 -55.96
CA VAL A 12 7.44 32.53 -54.84
C VAL A 12 8.34 31.40 -55.33
N ALA A 13 9.61 31.44 -54.93
CA ALA A 13 10.55 30.37 -55.19
C ALA A 13 10.06 29.09 -54.51
N THR A 14 9.56 28.14 -55.29
CA THR A 14 9.23 26.79 -54.83
C THR A 14 10.50 26.12 -54.35
N ARG A 15 10.65 25.98 -53.04
CA ARG A 15 11.78 25.31 -52.39
C ARG A 15 11.79 23.85 -52.89
N LYS A 16 12.82 23.45 -53.65
CA LYS A 16 12.98 22.06 -54.12
C LYS A 16 12.82 21.10 -52.92
N PRO A 17 12.09 19.98 -53.06
CA PRO A 17 11.90 19.05 -51.96
C PRO A 17 13.27 18.56 -51.48
N LYS A 18 13.54 18.69 -50.18
CA LYS A 18 14.75 18.14 -49.57
C LYS A 18 14.76 16.64 -49.84
N ARG A 19 15.82 16.13 -50.46
CA ARG A 19 16.05 14.69 -50.59
C ARG A 19 16.31 14.14 -49.19
N VAL A 20 15.36 13.38 -48.67
CA VAL A 20 15.49 12.67 -47.39
C VAL A 20 15.79 11.22 -47.73
N THR A 21 16.95 10.73 -47.29
CA THR A 21 17.32 9.32 -47.42
C THR A 21 17.08 8.65 -46.06
N PRO A 22 16.39 7.50 -46.00
CA PRO A 22 16.27 6.74 -44.76
C PRO A 22 17.65 6.27 -44.28
N ALA A 23 17.84 6.22 -42.96
CA ALA A 23 19.01 5.58 -42.38
C ALA A 23 18.97 4.07 -42.64
N THR A 24 20.14 3.46 -42.87
CA THR A 24 20.31 2.02 -43.02
C THR A 24 20.88 1.41 -41.74
N SER A 25 20.73 0.10 -41.54
CA SER A 25 21.10 -0.57 -40.27
C SER A 25 22.58 -0.44 -39.91
N ASP A 26 23.46 -0.34 -40.92
CA ASP A 26 24.90 -0.13 -40.79
C ASP A 26 25.25 1.28 -40.31
N MET A 27 24.36 2.26 -40.48
CA MET A 27 24.52 3.62 -39.95
C MET A 27 24.07 3.74 -38.49
N ILE A 28 23.45 2.70 -37.93
CA ILE A 28 22.90 2.71 -36.57
C ILE A 28 23.86 1.97 -35.65
N THR A 29 24.33 2.64 -34.61
CA THR A 29 25.23 2.05 -33.60
C THR A 29 24.55 2.05 -32.24
N ILE A 30 24.54 0.89 -31.60
CA ILE A 30 24.11 0.74 -30.20
C ILE A 30 25.35 0.52 -29.35
N GLY A 31 25.71 1.53 -28.57
CA GLY A 31 26.87 1.48 -27.68
C GLY A 31 26.66 0.54 -26.49
N LYS A 32 27.78 0.05 -25.94
CA LYS A 32 27.82 -0.84 -24.77
C LYS A 32 27.15 -0.27 -23.52
N ASP A 33 27.13 1.06 -23.37
CA ASP A 33 26.60 1.77 -22.19
C ASP A 33 25.08 1.56 -22.01
N VAL A 34 24.38 1.10 -23.05
CA VAL A 34 22.98 0.69 -22.94
C VAL A 34 22.78 -0.41 -21.88
N LEU A 35 23.76 -1.31 -21.67
CA LEU A 35 23.69 -2.32 -20.61
C LEU A 35 23.71 -1.69 -19.21
N GLU A 36 24.48 -0.62 -19.01
CA GLU A 36 24.50 0.11 -17.74
C GLU A 36 23.18 0.84 -17.51
N LEU A 37 22.68 1.52 -18.54
CA LEU A 37 21.40 2.22 -18.48
C LEU A 37 20.26 1.27 -18.10
N LEU A 38 20.23 0.07 -18.69
CA LEU A 38 19.19 -0.92 -18.47
C LEU A 38 19.35 -1.76 -17.19
N SER A 39 20.48 -1.65 -16.49
CA SER A 39 20.75 -2.42 -15.26
C SER A 39 20.85 -1.55 -14.01
N SER A 40 21.82 -0.63 -13.92
CA SER A 40 22.04 0.15 -12.69
C SER A 40 21.27 1.47 -12.69
N ALA A 41 21.09 2.13 -13.84
CA ALA A 41 20.53 3.47 -13.89
C ALA A 41 19.00 3.52 -13.77
N MET A 42 18.30 2.47 -14.21
CA MET A 42 16.84 2.42 -14.11
C MET A 42 16.33 2.15 -12.70
N TYR A 43 17.09 1.44 -11.87
CA TYR A 43 16.61 0.96 -10.58
C TYR A 43 17.29 1.67 -9.41
N VAL A 44 16.55 2.58 -8.77
CA VAL A 44 17.02 3.31 -7.58
C VAL A 44 17.05 2.42 -6.34
N ASP A 45 16.04 1.55 -6.18
CA ASP A 45 15.96 0.57 -5.10
C ASP A 45 16.43 -0.82 -5.58
N PRO A 46 17.51 -1.39 -5.01
CA PRO A 46 18.00 -2.72 -5.36
C PRO A 46 16.95 -3.83 -5.20
N LEU A 47 16.00 -3.71 -4.25
CA LEU A 47 14.97 -4.74 -4.04
C LEU A 47 14.08 -4.93 -5.27
N THR A 48 14.07 -3.96 -6.18
CA THR A 48 13.36 -4.03 -7.46
C THR A 48 13.72 -5.26 -8.29
N ILE A 49 14.93 -5.84 -8.15
CA ILE A 49 15.28 -7.07 -8.85
C ILE A 49 14.31 -8.21 -8.54
N TYR A 50 13.87 -8.33 -7.28
CA TYR A 50 12.93 -9.38 -6.87
C TYR A 50 11.58 -9.17 -7.55
N ARG A 51 11.11 -7.92 -7.64
CA ARG A 51 9.87 -7.59 -8.35
C ARG A 51 9.96 -7.95 -9.83
N GLU A 52 11.06 -7.64 -10.51
CA GLU A 52 11.23 -7.96 -11.94
C GLU A 52 11.25 -9.48 -12.17
N TYR A 53 11.96 -10.25 -11.34
CA TYR A 53 11.99 -11.70 -11.47
C TYR A 53 10.65 -12.36 -11.12
N VAL A 54 9.96 -11.90 -10.08
CA VAL A 54 8.61 -12.38 -9.71
C VAL A 54 7.57 -12.03 -10.78
N GLN A 55 7.70 -10.87 -11.44
CA GLN A 55 6.85 -10.54 -12.60
C GLN A 55 7.06 -11.49 -13.77
N ASN A 56 8.32 -11.79 -14.10
CA ASN A 56 8.64 -12.75 -15.17
C ASN A 56 8.08 -14.14 -14.83
N ALA A 57 8.21 -14.57 -13.57
CA ALA A 57 7.61 -15.80 -13.08
C ALA A 57 6.08 -15.79 -13.20
N ALA A 58 5.41 -14.71 -12.79
CA ALA A 58 3.95 -14.57 -12.93
C ALA A 58 3.49 -14.74 -14.39
N ASP A 59 4.22 -14.14 -15.33
CA ASP A 59 3.92 -14.25 -16.75
C ASP A 59 4.15 -15.69 -17.27
N ALA A 60 5.25 -16.35 -16.89
CA ALA A 60 5.54 -17.73 -17.28
C ALA A 60 4.54 -18.74 -16.67
N ILE A 61 4.03 -18.46 -15.47
CA ILE A 61 2.99 -19.24 -14.79
C ILE A 61 1.63 -19.05 -15.49
N ASP A 62 1.30 -17.84 -15.92
CA ASP A 62 0.11 -17.59 -16.72
C ASP A 62 0.17 -18.30 -18.09
N GLU A 63 1.36 -18.34 -18.70
CA GLU A 63 1.62 -19.04 -19.96
C GLU A 63 1.41 -20.57 -19.82
N ILE A 64 2.04 -21.23 -18.85
CA ILE A 64 1.90 -22.70 -18.66
C ILE A 64 0.48 -23.11 -18.28
N ARG A 65 -0.21 -22.29 -17.48
CA ARG A 65 -1.61 -22.56 -17.11
C ARG A 65 -2.55 -22.45 -18.31
N THR A 66 -2.28 -21.52 -19.22
CA THR A 66 -3.03 -21.39 -20.47
C THR A 66 -2.76 -22.57 -21.40
N ALA A 67 -1.55 -23.11 -21.37
CA ALA A 67 -1.17 -24.32 -22.11
C ALA A 67 -1.68 -25.64 -21.46
N GLY A 68 -2.29 -25.57 -20.26
CA GLY A 68 -2.82 -26.74 -19.55
C GLY A 68 -1.79 -27.51 -18.72
N GLY A 69 -0.56 -27.01 -18.58
CA GLY A 69 0.48 -27.63 -17.74
C GLY A 69 0.35 -27.31 -16.25
N LEU A 70 -0.57 -26.42 -15.88
CA LEU A 70 -0.90 -26.08 -14.49
C LEU A 70 -2.43 -25.98 -14.36
N GLY A 71 -2.99 -26.47 -13.25
CA GLY A 71 -4.43 -26.37 -12.99
C GLY A 71 -4.93 -24.91 -12.93
N GLN A 72 -6.21 -24.68 -13.26
CA GLN A 72 -6.78 -23.32 -13.21
C GLN A 72 -6.79 -22.75 -11.79
N ASP A 73 -7.09 -23.60 -10.80
CA ASP A 73 -7.11 -23.25 -9.37
C ASP A 73 -5.75 -23.50 -8.69
N GLU A 74 -4.80 -24.07 -9.42
CA GLU A 74 -3.46 -24.34 -8.89
C GLU A 74 -2.64 -23.05 -8.87
N ARG A 75 -2.17 -22.71 -7.66
CA ARG A 75 -1.31 -21.55 -7.45
C ARG A 75 0.07 -21.83 -8.04
N GLY A 76 0.50 -20.94 -8.92
CA GLY A 76 1.90 -20.93 -9.35
C GLY A 76 2.80 -20.56 -8.18
N THR A 77 3.99 -21.13 -8.16
CA THR A 77 4.93 -21.05 -7.04
C THR A 77 6.19 -20.33 -7.46
N VAL A 78 6.72 -19.49 -6.57
CA VAL A 78 8.06 -18.91 -6.70
C VAL A 78 8.83 -19.16 -5.41
N GLN A 79 9.88 -19.95 -5.49
CA GLN A 79 10.76 -20.23 -4.37
C GLN A 79 11.99 -19.32 -4.44
N ILE A 80 12.23 -18.58 -3.36
CA ILE A 80 13.39 -17.70 -3.22
C ILE A 80 14.32 -18.31 -2.17
N THR A 81 15.54 -18.64 -2.56
CA THR A 81 16.60 -19.07 -1.62
C THR A 81 17.62 -17.96 -1.50
N ILE A 82 17.90 -17.54 -0.26
CA ILE A 82 18.91 -16.52 0.06
C ILE A 82 19.96 -17.20 0.94
N ASP A 83 21.20 -17.21 0.48
CA ASP A 83 22.35 -17.69 1.25
C ASP A 83 23.29 -16.52 1.55
N PRO A 84 23.28 -15.99 2.79
CA PRO A 84 24.18 -14.91 3.18
C PRO A 84 25.67 -15.30 3.25
N LEU A 85 25.97 -16.60 3.47
CA LEU A 85 27.34 -17.11 3.58
C LEU A 85 27.98 -17.19 2.19
N GLU A 86 27.30 -17.85 1.27
CA GLU A 86 27.71 -17.94 -0.14
C GLU A 86 27.40 -16.66 -0.94
N ARG A 87 26.68 -15.72 -0.32
CA ARG A 87 26.20 -14.47 -0.91
C ARG A 87 25.47 -14.76 -2.23
N SER A 88 24.57 -15.73 -2.20
CA SER A 88 23.79 -16.13 -3.37
C SER A 88 22.30 -15.90 -3.16
N ILE A 89 21.62 -15.59 -4.26
CA ILE A 89 20.16 -15.51 -4.32
C ILE A 89 19.72 -16.38 -5.48
N LYS A 90 18.76 -17.27 -5.26
CA LYS A 90 18.15 -18.12 -6.26
C LYS A 90 16.64 -17.89 -6.26
N ILE A 91 16.06 -17.62 -7.42
CA ILE A 91 14.63 -17.38 -7.60
C ILE A 91 14.16 -18.37 -8.66
N ARG A 92 13.34 -19.35 -8.27
CA ARG A 92 12.85 -20.42 -9.15
C ARG A 92 11.33 -20.40 -9.19
N ASP A 93 10.76 -20.42 -10.38
CA ASP A 93 9.32 -20.60 -10.60
C ASP A 93 8.97 -22.00 -11.11
N ASN A 94 7.68 -22.33 -11.12
CA ASN A 94 7.13 -23.51 -11.79
C ASN A 94 6.38 -23.12 -13.08
N GLY A 95 6.81 -22.06 -13.75
CA GLY A 95 6.24 -21.59 -15.00
C GLY A 95 6.61 -22.47 -16.19
N SER A 96 6.30 -22.01 -17.40
CA SER A 96 6.51 -22.77 -18.64
C SER A 96 7.98 -23.04 -18.99
N GLY A 97 8.91 -22.33 -18.36
CA GLY A 97 10.28 -22.22 -18.84
C GLY A 97 10.35 -21.63 -20.26
N ILE A 98 11.54 -21.71 -20.84
CA ILE A 98 11.82 -21.31 -22.23
C ILE A 98 12.42 -22.51 -22.93
N ALA A 99 11.80 -22.95 -24.02
CA ALA A 99 12.27 -24.09 -24.80
C ALA A 99 13.74 -23.92 -25.22
N ALA A 100 14.52 -25.00 -25.13
CA ALA A 100 15.97 -24.99 -25.37
C ALA A 100 16.36 -24.30 -26.69
N ASN A 101 15.62 -24.58 -27.77
CA ASN A 101 15.86 -23.99 -29.10
C ASN A 101 15.63 -22.46 -29.19
N ARG A 102 14.95 -21.85 -28.22
CA ARG A 102 14.68 -20.41 -28.14
C ARG A 102 15.33 -19.74 -26.93
N ALA A 103 15.88 -20.50 -25.98
CA ALA A 103 16.42 -20.00 -24.72
C ALA A 103 17.50 -18.94 -24.93
N ALA A 104 18.53 -19.26 -25.73
CA ALA A 104 19.61 -18.33 -26.06
C ALA A 104 19.09 -17.02 -26.69
N ALA A 105 18.32 -17.13 -27.77
CA ALA A 105 17.77 -15.97 -28.47
C ALA A 105 16.90 -15.09 -27.55
N THR A 106 16.10 -15.72 -26.69
CA THR A 106 15.20 -15.02 -25.76
C THR A 106 15.97 -14.32 -24.65
N LEU A 107 16.94 -15.00 -24.03
CA LEU A 107 17.68 -14.48 -22.88
C LEU A 107 18.76 -13.46 -23.24
N LEU A 108 19.22 -13.47 -24.49
CA LEU A 108 20.14 -12.47 -25.02
C LEU A 108 19.43 -11.31 -25.73
N SER A 109 18.11 -11.40 -25.93
CA SER A 109 17.35 -10.28 -26.50
C SER A 109 17.25 -9.09 -25.52
N ILE A 110 17.62 -7.90 -26.02
CA ILE A 110 17.55 -6.63 -25.27
C ILE A 110 16.53 -5.72 -25.95
N GLY A 111 15.50 -5.30 -25.21
CA GLY A 111 14.47 -4.39 -25.71
C GLY A 111 13.51 -4.97 -26.77
N ALA A 112 13.74 -6.21 -27.22
CA ALA A 112 12.94 -6.92 -28.22
C ALA A 112 11.94 -7.89 -27.58
N SER A 113 11.09 -7.41 -26.66
CA SER A 113 10.04 -8.25 -26.08
C SER A 113 8.91 -8.49 -27.08
N GLY A 114 8.65 -9.76 -27.42
CA GLY A 114 7.46 -10.17 -28.16
C GLY A 114 6.15 -10.02 -27.38
N LYS A 115 6.21 -9.63 -26.09
CA LYS A 115 5.04 -9.48 -25.22
C LYS A 115 4.38 -8.10 -25.29
N ARG A 116 4.89 -7.17 -26.11
CA ARG A 116 4.32 -5.83 -26.27
C ARG A 116 2.90 -5.91 -26.84
N GLY A 117 1.94 -5.27 -26.17
CA GLY A 117 0.52 -5.29 -26.55
C GLY A 117 -0.25 -6.53 -26.06
N THR A 118 0.38 -7.42 -25.30
CA THR A 118 -0.27 -8.58 -24.66
C THR A 118 -0.71 -8.26 -23.23
N ALA A 119 -1.37 -9.21 -22.56
CA ALA A 119 -1.73 -9.11 -21.13
C ALA A 119 -0.55 -9.37 -20.17
N ALA A 120 0.64 -9.66 -20.70
CA ALA A 120 1.83 -9.91 -19.88
C ALA A 120 2.24 -8.67 -19.10
N ARG A 121 2.68 -8.88 -17.86
CA ARG A 121 3.19 -7.80 -17.01
C ARG A 121 4.48 -7.27 -17.64
N GLY A 122 5.43 -8.12 -17.97
CA GLY A 122 6.75 -7.77 -18.51
C GLY A 122 6.78 -7.59 -20.03
N PHE A 123 6.58 -6.37 -20.54
CA PHE A 123 6.48 -6.12 -21.99
C PHE A 123 7.66 -5.36 -22.62
N ARG A 124 8.69 -4.96 -21.83
CA ARG A 124 9.87 -4.23 -22.34
C ARG A 124 11.09 -5.13 -22.57
N GLY A 125 11.16 -6.31 -21.93
CA GLY A 125 12.24 -7.29 -22.14
C GLY A 125 13.58 -6.94 -21.49
N VAL A 126 13.60 -5.99 -20.56
CA VAL A 126 14.82 -5.50 -19.88
C VAL A 126 14.92 -5.94 -18.42
N GLY A 127 13.79 -6.23 -17.76
CA GLY A 127 13.74 -6.58 -16.33
C GLY A 127 14.58 -7.80 -15.94
N ARG A 128 14.75 -8.77 -16.85
CA ARG A 128 15.62 -9.94 -16.60
C ARG A 128 17.09 -9.56 -16.32
N LEU A 129 17.55 -8.43 -16.86
CA LEU A 129 18.92 -7.94 -16.73
C LEU A 129 19.13 -7.08 -15.48
N ALA A 130 18.09 -6.85 -14.67
CA ALA A 130 18.18 -6.01 -13.47
C ALA A 130 19.26 -6.51 -12.48
N GLY A 131 19.51 -7.83 -12.43
CA GLY A 131 20.54 -8.43 -11.57
C GLY A 131 21.99 -8.16 -11.96
N LEU A 132 22.29 -7.72 -13.20
CA LEU A 132 23.66 -7.53 -13.70
C LEU A 132 24.48 -6.55 -12.84
N ALA A 133 23.83 -5.55 -12.27
CA ALA A 133 24.50 -4.55 -11.44
C ALA A 133 24.91 -5.12 -10.06
N TYR A 134 24.22 -6.15 -9.58
CA TYR A 134 24.19 -6.52 -8.16
C TYR A 134 24.89 -7.84 -7.80
N CYS A 135 25.55 -8.50 -8.75
CA CYS A 135 26.29 -9.74 -8.51
C CYS A 135 27.60 -9.77 -9.29
N ARG A 136 28.43 -10.81 -9.08
CA ARG A 136 29.60 -11.08 -9.93
C ARG A 136 29.26 -12.00 -11.10
N GLN A 137 28.28 -12.87 -10.91
CA GLN A 137 27.77 -13.75 -11.96
C GLN A 137 26.25 -13.84 -11.84
N LEU A 138 25.57 -13.69 -12.97
CA LEU A 138 24.13 -13.89 -13.11
C LEU A 138 23.91 -15.10 -14.00
N THR A 139 23.26 -16.13 -13.48
CA THR A 139 22.97 -17.36 -14.21
C THR A 139 21.46 -17.50 -14.40
N PHE A 140 21.04 -17.73 -15.64
CA PHE A 140 19.68 -18.15 -15.97
C PHE A 140 19.68 -19.65 -16.26
N ARG A 141 18.74 -20.39 -15.67
CA ARG A 141 18.48 -21.80 -16.00
C ARG A 141 17.05 -21.97 -16.38
N THR A 142 16.80 -22.78 -17.40
CA THR A 142 15.43 -23.04 -17.83
C THR A 142 15.29 -24.40 -18.48
N ARG A 143 14.10 -24.97 -18.30
CA ARG A 143 13.63 -26.17 -18.96
C ARG A 143 12.17 -25.97 -19.30
N ALA A 144 11.78 -26.22 -20.54
CA ALA A 144 10.37 -26.27 -20.91
C ALA A 144 9.88 -27.73 -20.92
N GLN A 145 8.55 -27.89 -20.85
CA GLN A 145 7.95 -29.21 -20.94
C GLN A 145 8.38 -29.93 -22.23
N GLY A 146 8.88 -31.15 -22.10
CA GLY A 146 9.40 -31.96 -23.20
C GLY A 146 10.88 -31.76 -23.52
N ASP A 147 11.59 -30.83 -22.86
CA ASP A 147 13.04 -30.71 -22.99
C ASP A 147 13.74 -31.71 -22.03
N ASP A 148 14.76 -32.41 -22.53
CA ASP A 148 15.55 -33.36 -21.71
C ASP A 148 16.61 -32.66 -20.85
N ARG A 149 17.17 -31.56 -21.36
CA ARG A 149 18.28 -30.82 -20.74
C ARG A 149 17.81 -29.46 -20.21
N VAL A 150 18.57 -28.92 -19.26
CA VAL A 150 18.41 -27.56 -18.78
C VAL A 150 19.39 -26.67 -19.51
N THR A 151 18.90 -25.64 -20.20
CA THR A 151 19.77 -24.62 -20.80
C THR A 151 20.19 -23.60 -19.76
N GLU A 152 21.50 -23.34 -19.70
CA GLU A 152 22.13 -22.39 -18.80
C GLU A 152 22.73 -21.22 -19.60
N VAL A 153 22.40 -19.99 -19.21
CA VAL A 153 22.98 -18.76 -19.75
C VAL A 153 23.65 -17.98 -18.62
N ILE A 154 24.97 -17.87 -18.66
CA ILE A 154 25.79 -17.28 -17.62
C ILE A 154 26.31 -15.92 -18.09
N TRP A 155 26.12 -14.90 -17.26
CA TRP A 155 26.65 -13.55 -17.47
C TRP A 155 27.75 -13.24 -16.45
N ASP A 156 28.96 -13.01 -16.93
CA ASP A 156 30.08 -12.52 -16.13
C ASP A 156 29.93 -11.00 -15.90
N CYS A 157 29.34 -10.66 -14.75
CA CYS A 157 29.08 -9.27 -14.37
C CYS A 157 30.36 -8.53 -13.96
N LEU A 158 31.41 -9.25 -13.57
CA LEU A 158 32.71 -8.65 -13.27
C LEU A 158 33.40 -8.20 -14.57
N LYS A 159 33.40 -9.07 -15.59
CA LYS A 159 33.94 -8.76 -16.92
C LYS A 159 33.11 -7.71 -17.64
N LEU A 160 31.79 -7.70 -17.44
CA LEU A 160 30.93 -6.59 -17.89
C LEU A 160 31.41 -5.25 -17.29
N LYS A 161 31.58 -5.18 -15.97
CA LYS A 161 32.04 -3.96 -15.28
C LYS A 161 33.41 -3.49 -15.77
N SER A 162 34.35 -4.40 -16.02
CA SER A 162 35.66 -4.02 -16.58
C SER A 162 35.53 -3.52 -18.02
N THR A 163 34.70 -4.17 -18.84
CA THR A 163 34.49 -3.81 -20.26
C THR A 163 33.80 -2.44 -20.42
N LEU A 164 32.87 -2.10 -19.53
CA LEU A 164 32.20 -0.80 -19.52
C LEU A 164 33.15 0.34 -19.10
N ARG A 165 34.06 0.09 -18.14
CA ARG A 165 35.04 1.09 -17.67
C ARG A 165 36.22 1.30 -18.61
N ASP A 166 36.49 0.33 -19.47
CA ASP A 166 37.57 0.42 -20.45
C ASP A 166 37.21 1.44 -21.54
N VAL A 167 37.88 2.60 -21.51
CA VAL A 167 37.71 3.66 -22.51
C VAL A 167 38.35 3.35 -23.87
N THR A 168 39.22 2.33 -23.92
CA THR A 168 39.89 1.88 -25.15
C THR A 168 39.06 0.83 -25.90
N GLN A 169 38.05 0.27 -25.24
CA GLN A 169 37.16 -0.73 -25.79
C GLN A 169 36.16 -0.10 -26.79
N THR A 170 36.27 -0.49 -28.06
CA THR A 170 35.49 0.05 -29.19
C THR A 170 34.33 -0.84 -29.64
N ASP A 171 34.14 -2.00 -29.03
CA ASP A 171 33.12 -2.93 -29.47
C ASP A 171 31.70 -2.42 -29.22
N ASP A 172 30.81 -2.80 -30.14
CA ASP A 172 29.39 -2.60 -30.02
C ASP A 172 28.78 -3.55 -28.98
N LEU A 173 27.48 -3.37 -28.73
CA LEU A 173 26.75 -4.20 -27.76
C LEU A 173 26.88 -5.71 -28.03
N PRO A 174 26.66 -6.24 -29.27
CA PRO A 174 26.93 -7.64 -29.59
C PRO A 174 28.36 -8.11 -29.26
N GLY A 175 29.38 -7.34 -29.60
CA GLY A 175 30.77 -7.70 -29.31
C GLY A 175 31.04 -7.78 -27.80
N VAL A 176 30.50 -6.85 -27.02
CA VAL A 176 30.55 -6.94 -25.55
C VAL A 176 29.83 -8.17 -25.02
N MET A 177 28.63 -8.47 -25.51
CA MET A 177 27.86 -9.65 -25.09
C MET A 177 28.61 -10.95 -25.35
N GLN A 178 29.25 -11.10 -26.51
CA GLN A 178 30.06 -12.29 -26.84
C GLN A 178 31.20 -12.55 -25.84
N ARG A 179 31.72 -11.51 -25.18
CA ARG A 179 32.79 -11.66 -24.20
C ARG A 179 32.31 -12.05 -22.81
N ILE A 180 31.10 -11.65 -22.44
CA ILE A 180 30.61 -11.74 -21.05
C ILE A 180 29.56 -12.83 -20.87
N VAL A 181 29.04 -13.39 -21.96
CA VAL A 181 28.00 -14.42 -21.91
C VAL A 181 28.58 -15.77 -22.30
N ALA A 182 28.28 -16.79 -21.49
CA ALA A 182 28.45 -18.19 -21.85
C ALA A 182 27.09 -18.90 -21.89
N ILE A 183 26.95 -19.88 -22.78
CA ILE A 183 25.75 -20.69 -22.93
C ILE A 183 26.18 -22.15 -22.85
N GLY A 184 25.44 -22.96 -22.08
CA GLY A 184 25.67 -24.40 -21.96
C GLY A 184 24.39 -25.14 -21.61
N ASP A 185 24.50 -26.46 -21.51
CA ASP A 185 23.38 -27.33 -21.13
C ASP A 185 23.82 -28.31 -20.05
N VAL A 186 23.02 -28.44 -18.99
CA VAL A 186 23.22 -29.43 -17.92
C VAL A 186 22.13 -30.50 -17.95
N ASP A 187 22.41 -31.66 -17.36
CA ASP A 187 21.43 -32.74 -17.26
C ASP A 187 20.22 -32.30 -16.42
N GLY A 188 19.03 -32.73 -16.83
CA GLY A 188 17.76 -32.33 -16.22
C GLY A 188 17.35 -33.14 -14.99
N ASP A 189 18.11 -34.16 -14.61
CA ASP A 189 17.69 -35.14 -13.58
C ASP A 189 17.43 -34.50 -12.21
N ASP A 190 18.21 -33.48 -11.83
CA ASP A 190 18.07 -32.77 -10.55
C ASP A 190 17.10 -31.57 -10.63
N PHE A 191 16.36 -31.43 -11.74
CA PHE A 191 15.52 -30.28 -12.01
C PHE A 191 14.06 -30.66 -12.31
N PRO A 192 13.10 -29.77 -11.99
CA PRO A 192 11.69 -29.97 -12.38
C PRO A 192 11.53 -30.11 -13.89
N GLU A 193 10.43 -30.72 -14.33
CA GLU A 193 10.10 -30.91 -15.75
C GLU A 193 9.99 -29.60 -16.53
N HIS A 194 9.50 -28.54 -15.87
CA HIS A 194 9.45 -27.19 -16.43
C HIS A 194 9.71 -26.15 -15.33
N PHE A 195 10.56 -25.17 -15.63
CA PHE A 195 10.86 -24.05 -14.72
C PHE A 195 11.65 -22.94 -15.43
N PHE A 196 11.65 -21.77 -14.79
CA PHE A 196 12.70 -20.78 -14.97
C PHE A 196 13.36 -20.46 -13.62
N GLU A 197 14.69 -20.33 -13.63
CA GLU A 197 15.49 -19.99 -12.45
C GLU A 197 16.48 -18.88 -12.78
N VAL A 198 16.60 -17.96 -11.82
CA VAL A 198 17.64 -16.93 -11.81
C VAL A 198 18.51 -17.13 -10.58
N GLU A 199 19.82 -17.18 -10.77
CA GLU A 199 20.80 -17.24 -9.70
C GLU A 199 21.76 -16.05 -9.78
N LEU A 200 21.81 -15.26 -8.70
CA LEU A 200 22.78 -14.19 -8.49
C LEU A 200 23.87 -14.74 -7.58
N SER A 201 25.07 -14.94 -8.11
CA SER A 201 26.22 -15.43 -7.35
C SER A 201 27.14 -14.29 -6.93
N GLN A 202 27.64 -14.37 -5.70
CA GLN A 202 28.54 -13.37 -5.12
C GLN A 202 27.91 -11.96 -5.17
N VAL A 203 26.72 -11.84 -4.58
CA VAL A 203 25.94 -10.60 -4.50
C VAL A 203 26.80 -9.49 -3.89
N VAL A 204 26.80 -8.32 -4.53
CA VAL A 204 27.61 -7.18 -4.09
C VAL A 204 27.12 -6.65 -2.74
N ARG A 205 28.02 -6.13 -1.92
CA ARG A 205 27.67 -5.52 -0.63
C ARG A 205 27.01 -4.17 -0.87
N LEU A 206 25.75 -4.06 -0.50
CA LEU A 206 24.98 -2.80 -0.52
C LEU A 206 24.59 -2.44 0.92
N ARG A 207 24.08 -1.23 1.12
CA ARG A 207 23.63 -0.71 2.43
C ARG A 207 22.90 -1.80 3.23
N LYS A 208 23.49 -2.21 4.37
CA LYS A 208 22.96 -3.24 5.29
C LYS A 208 22.67 -4.61 4.64
N ASP A 209 23.36 -4.95 3.54
CA ASP A 209 23.16 -6.18 2.76
C ASP A 209 21.66 -6.45 2.45
N VAL A 210 20.92 -5.39 2.09
CA VAL A 210 19.45 -5.42 1.89
C VAL A 210 18.95 -6.54 0.96
N LEU A 211 19.72 -6.88 -0.09
CA LEU A 211 19.36 -7.94 -1.04
C LEU A 211 19.45 -9.34 -0.41
N LEU A 212 20.26 -9.52 0.62
CA LEU A 212 20.48 -10.77 1.34
C LEU A 212 19.75 -10.79 2.70
N ASN A 213 18.84 -9.86 2.95
CA ASN A 213 18.05 -9.79 4.18
C ASN A 213 16.64 -10.35 3.93
N PRO A 214 16.31 -11.57 4.39
CA PRO A 214 15.03 -12.20 4.13
C PRO A 214 13.83 -11.37 4.57
N GLN A 215 13.91 -10.70 5.73
CA GLN A 215 12.81 -9.91 6.27
C GLN A 215 12.52 -8.67 5.42
N MET A 216 13.56 -8.01 4.91
CA MET A 216 13.39 -6.86 4.01
C MET A 216 12.83 -7.29 2.66
N VAL A 217 13.28 -8.43 2.13
CA VAL A 217 12.78 -8.99 0.86
C VAL A 217 11.32 -9.41 1.01
N GLU A 218 10.97 -10.07 2.10
CA GLU A 218 9.60 -10.46 2.43
C GLU A 218 8.67 -9.24 2.51
N ALA A 219 9.05 -8.24 3.31
CA ALA A 219 8.27 -7.01 3.48
C ALA A 219 8.09 -6.27 2.15
N TYR A 220 9.12 -6.25 1.30
CA TYR A 220 9.02 -5.64 -0.03
C TYR A 220 8.07 -6.41 -0.95
N LEU A 221 8.21 -7.73 -1.04
CA LEU A 221 7.38 -8.57 -1.90
C LEU A 221 5.92 -8.61 -1.43
N ALA A 222 5.66 -8.63 -0.13
CA ALA A 222 4.31 -8.54 0.45
C ALA A 222 3.53 -7.33 -0.07
N GLN A 223 4.23 -6.23 -0.34
CA GLN A 223 3.65 -5.00 -0.86
C GLN A 223 3.53 -5.01 -2.38
N VAL A 224 4.61 -5.34 -3.10
CA VAL A 224 4.66 -5.11 -4.56
C VAL A 224 4.23 -6.31 -5.40
N ALA A 225 4.42 -7.53 -4.92
CA ALA A 225 4.20 -8.75 -5.70
C ALA A 225 2.71 -9.12 -5.79
N PRO A 226 2.31 -9.92 -6.79
CA PRO A 226 0.94 -10.42 -6.88
C PRO A 226 0.78 -11.60 -5.92
N VAL A 227 0.71 -11.32 -4.62
CA VAL A 227 0.50 -12.29 -3.54
C VAL A 227 -0.94 -12.23 -3.02
N PRO A 228 -1.47 -13.34 -2.48
CA PRO A 228 -2.80 -13.36 -1.89
C PRO A 228 -2.89 -12.46 -0.65
N PHE A 229 -4.12 -12.07 -0.29
CA PHE A 229 -4.40 -11.54 1.04
C PHE A 229 -4.14 -12.62 2.11
N ALA A 230 -3.90 -12.18 3.34
CA ALA A 230 -3.76 -13.10 4.45
C ALA A 230 -5.10 -13.75 4.80
N ASP A 231 -5.04 -14.99 5.29
CA ASP A 231 -6.24 -15.79 5.61
C ASP A 231 -7.06 -15.20 6.76
N ASP A 232 -6.41 -14.41 7.63
CA ASP A 232 -7.01 -13.72 8.77
C ASP A 232 -7.58 -12.34 8.42
N PHE A 233 -7.57 -11.94 7.14
CA PHE A 233 -8.16 -10.67 6.70
C PHE A 233 -9.62 -10.87 6.27
N SER A 234 -10.57 -10.41 7.10
CA SER A 234 -12.00 -10.66 6.90
C SER A 234 -12.56 -10.15 5.57
N HIS A 235 -11.97 -9.10 5.00
CA HIS A 235 -12.41 -8.48 3.75
C HIS A 235 -11.85 -9.14 2.48
N ALA A 236 -10.91 -10.10 2.61
CA ALA A 236 -10.22 -10.72 1.47
C ALA A 236 -11.18 -11.33 0.44
N ALA A 237 -12.20 -12.07 0.90
CA ALA A 237 -13.14 -12.75 0.02
C ALA A 237 -13.96 -11.77 -0.83
N ALA A 238 -14.47 -10.69 -0.22
CA ALA A 238 -15.25 -9.66 -0.92
C ALA A 238 -14.39 -8.91 -1.95
N ILE A 239 -13.15 -8.55 -1.56
CA ILE A 239 -12.21 -7.88 -2.46
C ILE A 239 -11.85 -8.78 -3.64
N ASN A 240 -11.50 -10.05 -3.39
CA ASN A 240 -11.15 -10.98 -4.46
C ASN A 240 -12.33 -11.23 -5.41
N ALA A 241 -13.56 -11.34 -4.90
CA ALA A 241 -14.76 -11.50 -5.71
C ALA A 241 -15.03 -10.28 -6.60
N HIS A 242 -14.73 -9.07 -6.13
CA HIS A 242 -14.84 -7.84 -6.93
C HIS A 242 -13.75 -7.75 -8.00
N LEU A 243 -12.49 -7.94 -7.61
CA LEU A 243 -11.35 -7.76 -8.51
C LEU A 243 -11.33 -8.82 -9.63
N SER A 244 -11.66 -10.08 -9.30
CA SER A 244 -11.61 -11.21 -10.26
C SER A 244 -12.59 -11.08 -11.43
N GLN A 245 -13.61 -10.23 -11.31
CA GLN A 245 -14.55 -9.93 -12.41
C GLN A 245 -13.89 -9.14 -13.55
N HIS A 246 -12.80 -8.43 -13.26
CA HIS A 246 -12.17 -7.49 -14.20
C HIS A 246 -10.68 -7.73 -14.40
N ALA A 247 -10.00 -8.34 -13.43
CA ALA A 247 -8.56 -8.56 -13.46
C ALA A 247 -8.19 -9.95 -12.98
N ARG A 248 -7.23 -10.58 -13.68
CA ARG A 248 -6.57 -11.78 -13.15
C ARG A 248 -5.56 -11.37 -12.10
N LEU A 249 -5.78 -11.81 -10.86
CA LEU A 249 -4.90 -11.49 -9.74
C LEU A 249 -3.56 -12.22 -9.83
N ALA A 250 -3.53 -13.43 -10.41
CA ALA A 250 -2.33 -14.27 -10.49
C ALA A 250 -1.61 -14.39 -9.13
N ASP A 251 -2.37 -14.71 -8.10
CA ASP A 251 -1.89 -14.81 -6.73
C ASP A 251 -0.85 -15.94 -6.61
N LEU A 252 0.41 -15.54 -6.60
CA LEU A 252 1.57 -16.42 -6.50
C LEU A 252 1.75 -16.90 -5.06
N LYS A 253 2.10 -18.17 -4.92
CA LYS A 253 2.68 -18.69 -3.68
C LYS A 253 4.18 -18.42 -3.70
N ILE A 254 4.59 -17.33 -3.05
CA ILE A 254 6.00 -16.97 -2.92
C ILE A 254 6.51 -17.38 -1.54
N THR A 255 7.63 -18.09 -1.46
CA THR A 255 8.28 -18.46 -0.18
C THR A 255 9.75 -18.06 -0.18
N ILE A 256 10.30 -17.76 1.01
CA ILE A 256 11.74 -17.51 1.20
C ILE A 256 12.33 -18.63 2.06
N GLY A 257 13.24 -19.41 1.48
CA GLY A 257 13.79 -20.62 2.07
C GLY A 257 12.91 -21.87 1.88
N PRO A 258 13.42 -23.06 2.26
CA PRO A 258 12.69 -24.32 2.11
C PRO A 258 11.44 -24.40 3.00
N ASP A 259 11.52 -23.88 4.23
CA ASP A 259 10.44 -23.91 5.22
C ASP A 259 9.74 -22.55 5.41
N GLY A 260 9.96 -21.63 4.46
CA GLY A 260 9.38 -20.29 4.51
C GLY A 260 7.87 -20.30 4.39
N ALA A 261 7.19 -19.54 5.25
CA ALA A 261 5.75 -19.30 5.10
C ALA A 261 5.47 -18.55 3.78
N PRO A 262 4.35 -18.84 3.10
CA PRO A 262 3.93 -18.07 1.94
C PRO A 262 3.73 -16.59 2.28
N ILE A 263 4.33 -15.72 1.46
CA ILE A 263 4.17 -14.27 1.59
C ILE A 263 2.72 -13.91 1.27
N THR A 264 2.13 -13.05 2.10
CA THR A 264 0.78 -12.50 1.93
C THR A 264 0.83 -10.98 1.94
N ARG A 265 -0.24 -10.33 1.48
CA ARG A 265 -0.38 -8.87 1.61
C ARG A 265 -0.37 -8.44 3.08
N PRO A 266 0.12 -7.23 3.39
CA PRO A 266 0.21 -6.73 4.76
C PRO A 266 -1.14 -6.32 5.37
N HIS A 267 -2.23 -6.28 4.57
CA HIS A 267 -3.55 -5.85 5.03
C HIS A 267 -4.12 -6.78 6.10
N ARG A 268 -4.64 -6.19 7.18
CA ARG A 268 -5.24 -6.88 8.34
C ARG A 268 -6.45 -6.09 8.83
N ASP A 269 -7.36 -6.76 9.53
CA ASP A 269 -8.53 -6.11 10.13
C ASP A 269 -8.13 -5.14 11.25
N VAL A 270 -7.08 -5.44 12.00
CA VAL A 270 -6.52 -4.59 13.06
C VAL A 270 -5.08 -4.25 12.74
N PHE A 271 -4.75 -2.96 12.71
CA PHE A 271 -3.44 -2.48 12.27
C PHE A 271 -2.92 -1.34 13.15
N SER A 272 -1.62 -1.06 13.03
CA SER A 272 -0.96 0.03 13.74
C SER A 272 -1.00 1.31 12.91
N VAL A 273 -1.65 2.35 13.43
CA VAL A 273 -1.59 3.70 12.87
C VAL A 273 -0.24 4.34 13.20
N SER A 274 0.22 4.17 14.44
CA SER A 274 1.55 4.60 14.92
C SER A 274 2.17 3.52 15.80
N ASP A 275 3.35 3.77 16.37
CA ASP A 275 3.98 2.84 17.31
C ASP A 275 3.16 2.64 18.61
N THR A 276 2.21 3.54 18.92
CA THR A 276 1.37 3.50 20.14
C THR A 276 -0.14 3.39 19.87
N VAL A 277 -0.59 3.67 18.65
CA VAL A 277 -2.02 3.71 18.30
C VAL A 277 -2.34 2.57 17.34
N ARG A 278 -3.34 1.77 17.72
CA ARG A 278 -3.97 0.76 16.86
C ARG A 278 -5.35 1.21 16.45
N ASP A 279 -5.79 0.77 15.28
CA ASP A 279 -7.13 1.00 14.76
C ASP A 279 -7.59 -0.28 14.06
N SER A 280 -8.87 -0.32 13.68
CA SER A 280 -9.47 -1.44 12.97
C SER A 280 -10.24 -0.97 11.75
N ALA A 281 -10.38 -1.88 10.79
CA ALA A 281 -11.31 -1.76 9.69
C ALA A 281 -12.73 -1.53 10.20
N VAL A 282 -13.44 -0.59 9.56
CA VAL A 282 -14.83 -0.25 9.90
C VAL A 282 -15.75 -0.53 8.70
N GLU A 283 -15.34 -0.08 7.51
CA GLU A 283 -16.17 -0.13 6.31
C GLU A 283 -15.30 -0.39 5.09
N LEU A 284 -15.79 -1.22 4.15
CA LEU A 284 -15.13 -1.54 2.89
C LEU A 284 -15.93 -0.96 1.73
N ASP A 285 -15.31 -0.05 0.99
CA ASP A 285 -15.84 0.46 -0.27
C ASP A 285 -15.21 -0.30 -1.44
N LEU A 286 -16.03 -0.89 -2.31
CA LEU A 286 -15.62 -1.49 -3.57
C LEU A 286 -15.85 -0.50 -4.71
N LEU A 287 -14.83 -0.30 -5.54
CA LEU A 287 -14.76 0.79 -6.50
C LEU A 287 -14.62 0.25 -7.92
N THR A 288 -15.34 0.87 -8.85
CA THR A 288 -15.21 0.65 -10.30
C THR A 288 -15.09 2.00 -10.97
N PHE A 289 -14.10 2.12 -11.85
CA PHE A 289 -13.81 3.33 -12.61
C PHE A 289 -14.03 3.02 -14.07
N ASP A 290 -14.85 3.82 -14.74
CA ASP A 290 -15.12 3.65 -16.16
C ASP A 290 -14.03 4.33 -16.99
N GLY A 291 -13.94 3.97 -18.25
CA GLY A 291 -13.06 4.54 -19.25
C GLY A 291 -13.69 4.44 -20.62
N ASP A 292 -12.99 4.95 -21.63
CA ASP A 292 -13.55 5.04 -22.99
C ASP A 292 -13.91 3.67 -23.59
N ASN A 293 -13.22 2.61 -23.16
CA ASN A 293 -13.35 1.25 -23.68
C ASN A 293 -13.92 0.24 -22.64
N GLY A 294 -14.71 0.72 -21.68
CA GLY A 294 -15.25 -0.08 -20.58
C GLY A 294 -14.56 0.25 -19.25
N VAL A 295 -14.41 -0.72 -18.36
CA VAL A 295 -13.79 -0.48 -17.05
C VAL A 295 -12.31 -0.11 -17.22
N SER A 296 -11.89 1.01 -16.62
CA SER A 296 -10.51 1.49 -16.67
C SER A 296 -9.68 1.01 -15.48
N ALA A 297 -10.31 0.95 -14.30
CA ALA A 297 -9.73 0.41 -13.08
C ALA A 297 -10.83 -0.14 -12.17
N VAL A 298 -10.45 -1.03 -11.27
CA VAL A 298 -11.27 -1.47 -10.14
C VAL A 298 -10.44 -1.40 -8.87
N GLY A 299 -11.08 -1.21 -7.73
CA GLY A 299 -10.32 -1.09 -6.50
C GLY A 299 -11.16 -1.23 -5.27
N TRP A 300 -10.53 -0.92 -4.15
CA TRP A 300 -11.18 -0.93 -2.86
C TRP A 300 -10.52 0.08 -1.93
N VAL A 301 -11.29 0.59 -0.97
CA VAL A 301 -10.81 1.41 0.13
C VAL A 301 -11.36 0.85 1.44
N LEU A 302 -10.48 0.76 2.42
CA LEU A 302 -10.82 0.35 3.77
C LEU A 302 -10.87 1.58 4.67
N HIS A 303 -12.07 1.91 5.09
CA HIS A 303 -12.34 2.98 6.04
C HIS A 303 -12.09 2.49 7.48
N HIS A 304 -11.60 3.42 8.30
CA HIS A 304 -11.24 3.20 9.71
C HIS A 304 -11.58 4.46 10.50
N SER A 305 -11.19 4.53 11.77
CA SER A 305 -11.51 5.65 12.65
C SER A 305 -10.72 6.93 12.32
N TYR A 306 -9.81 6.87 11.34
CA TYR A 306 -9.00 8.00 10.88
C TYR A 306 -8.23 8.66 12.04
N LEU A 307 -7.59 7.87 12.89
CA LEU A 307 -6.91 8.37 14.11
C LEU A 307 -5.63 9.16 13.82
N GLY A 308 -5.11 9.09 12.60
CA GLY A 308 -3.91 9.80 12.18
C GLY A 308 -3.37 9.31 10.85
N HIS A 309 -2.23 9.89 10.47
CA HIS A 309 -1.44 9.38 9.35
C HIS A 309 -0.92 7.98 9.68
N ILE A 310 -1.14 7.03 8.78
CA ILE A 310 -0.72 5.65 8.95
C ILE A 310 0.78 5.55 8.74
N SER A 311 1.48 4.95 9.70
CA SER A 311 2.93 4.76 9.63
C SER A 311 3.32 3.98 8.38
N ILE A 312 4.36 4.43 7.66
CA ILE A 312 4.91 3.73 6.50
C ILE A 312 5.36 2.31 6.87
N LYS A 313 5.79 2.10 8.14
CA LYS A 313 6.19 0.78 8.66
C LYS A 313 5.06 -0.25 8.60
N SER A 314 3.79 0.18 8.63
CA SER A 314 2.63 -0.70 8.52
C SER A 314 2.45 -1.29 7.12
N GLN A 315 3.07 -0.66 6.10
CA GLN A 315 3.00 -1.04 4.69
C GLN A 315 1.61 -1.00 4.02
N ILE A 316 0.55 -0.66 4.76
CA ILE A 316 -0.83 -0.63 4.28
C ILE A 316 -1.33 0.77 3.94
N GLY A 317 -0.67 1.82 4.46
CA GLY A 317 -1.05 3.21 4.22
C GLY A 317 -0.84 3.65 2.76
N GLY A 318 -1.64 4.64 2.34
CA GLY A 318 -1.67 5.20 1.00
C GLY A 318 -2.68 4.50 0.08
N LEU A 319 -3.23 5.25 -0.87
CA LEU A 319 -3.97 4.66 -1.98
C LEU A 319 -2.97 4.19 -3.04
N ARG A 320 -2.85 2.87 -3.22
CA ARG A 320 -1.83 2.25 -4.08
C ARG A 320 -2.38 1.90 -5.44
N LEU A 321 -1.56 2.00 -6.48
CA LEU A 321 -1.93 1.60 -7.83
C LEU A 321 -1.21 0.30 -8.23
N ARG A 322 -1.94 -0.59 -8.91
CA ARG A 322 -1.43 -1.89 -9.38
C ARG A 322 -1.80 -2.08 -10.85
N ALA A 323 -0.92 -2.73 -11.60
CA ALA A 323 -1.17 -3.16 -12.98
C ALA A 323 -0.77 -4.63 -13.13
N GLY A 324 -1.69 -5.48 -13.58
CA GLY A 324 -1.49 -6.94 -13.56
C GLY A 324 -1.23 -7.48 -12.14
N ASN A 325 -1.88 -6.88 -11.14
CA ASN A 325 -1.72 -7.14 -9.71
C ASN A 325 -0.30 -6.88 -9.12
N VAL A 326 0.55 -6.18 -9.86
CA VAL A 326 1.85 -5.73 -9.36
C VAL A 326 1.82 -4.23 -9.10
N GLN A 327 2.33 -3.80 -7.95
CA GLN A 327 2.33 -2.39 -7.58
C GLN A 327 3.16 -1.56 -8.57
N VAL A 328 2.62 -0.41 -8.95
CA VAL A 328 3.30 0.64 -9.71
C VAL A 328 3.47 1.84 -8.78
N GLY A 329 4.69 2.34 -8.67
CA GLY A 329 5.01 3.42 -7.74
C GLY A 329 4.95 3.03 -6.27
N GLY A 330 4.94 4.06 -5.43
CA GLY A 330 4.92 3.94 -3.98
C GLY A 330 3.50 4.05 -3.39
N HIS A 331 3.47 4.39 -2.11
CA HIS A 331 2.24 4.68 -1.38
C HIS A 331 1.70 6.09 -1.68
N ASP A 332 2.55 6.94 -2.27
CA ASP A 332 2.39 8.35 -2.60
C ASP A 332 1.87 8.59 -4.03
N ILE A 333 1.82 7.56 -4.88
CA ILE A 333 1.46 7.68 -6.29
C ILE A 333 0.10 8.36 -6.54
N ALA A 334 -0.84 8.27 -5.58
CA ALA A 334 -2.18 8.83 -5.69
C ALA A 334 -2.33 10.21 -5.01
N GLU A 335 -1.26 10.80 -4.48
CA GLU A 335 -1.34 12.07 -3.71
C GLU A 335 -2.02 13.21 -4.48
N GLU A 336 -1.80 13.29 -5.80
CA GLU A 336 -2.39 14.31 -6.67
C GLU A 336 -3.93 14.21 -6.76
N ALA A 337 -4.51 13.04 -6.43
CA ALA A 337 -5.97 12.88 -6.39
C ALA A 337 -6.60 13.53 -5.14
N PHE A 338 -5.81 13.90 -4.14
CA PHE A 338 -6.31 14.47 -2.89
C PHE A 338 -6.25 16.00 -2.91
N PRO A 339 -7.22 16.69 -2.26
CA PRO A 339 -7.16 18.16 -2.11
C PRO A 339 -5.91 18.65 -1.38
N GLU A 340 -5.38 17.83 -0.47
CA GLU A 340 -4.12 18.04 0.21
C GLU A 340 -3.38 16.69 0.26
N PRO A 341 -2.11 16.61 -0.20
CA PRO A 341 -1.37 15.34 -0.32
C PRO A 341 -1.36 14.49 0.96
N ARG A 342 -1.28 15.15 2.12
CA ARG A 342 -1.25 14.49 3.45
C ARG A 342 -2.41 13.53 3.71
N PHE A 343 -3.57 13.71 3.07
CA PHE A 343 -4.73 12.84 3.27
C PHE A 343 -4.57 11.47 2.62
N ASN A 344 -3.69 11.34 1.62
CA ASN A 344 -3.37 10.05 1.03
C ASN A 344 -2.80 9.09 2.09
N GLY A 345 -1.90 9.57 2.96
CA GLY A 345 -1.33 8.78 4.05
C GLY A 345 -2.30 8.33 5.15
N TRP A 346 -3.57 8.76 5.08
CA TRP A 346 -4.65 8.31 5.96
C TRP A 346 -5.51 7.23 5.29
N SER A 347 -5.28 6.96 4.01
CA SER A 347 -6.03 5.99 3.23
C SER A 347 -5.41 4.60 3.35
N ILE A 348 -6.25 3.57 3.23
CA ILE A 348 -5.84 2.18 3.02
C ILE A 348 -6.64 1.71 1.82
N GLY A 349 -5.98 1.32 0.73
CA GLY A 349 -6.68 0.84 -0.44
C GLY A 349 -5.77 0.55 -1.62
N GLU A 350 -6.32 -0.17 -2.59
CA GLU A 350 -5.63 -0.49 -3.83
C GLU A 350 -6.54 -0.28 -5.03
N ILE A 351 -6.00 0.34 -6.07
CA ILE A 351 -6.61 0.55 -7.37
C ILE A 351 -5.86 -0.31 -8.39
N HIS A 352 -6.54 -1.27 -8.97
CA HIS A 352 -6.06 -2.17 -10.01
C HIS A 352 -6.45 -1.63 -11.38
N VAL A 353 -5.47 -1.10 -12.09
CA VAL A 353 -5.59 -0.59 -13.46
C VAL A 353 -5.77 -1.77 -14.41
N VAL A 354 -6.86 -1.76 -15.16
CA VAL A 354 -7.20 -2.78 -16.16
C VAL A 354 -7.13 -2.25 -17.59
N ASP A 355 -7.25 -0.93 -17.78
CA ASP A 355 -7.08 -0.30 -19.09
C ASP A 355 -5.63 -0.47 -19.58
N ARG A 356 -5.48 -1.10 -20.75
CA ARG A 356 -4.18 -1.33 -21.39
C ARG A 356 -3.56 -0.05 -21.93
N LEU A 357 -4.31 1.04 -22.04
CA LEU A 357 -3.80 2.35 -22.44
C LEU A 357 -3.21 3.13 -21.26
N VAL A 358 -3.47 2.71 -20.02
CA VAL A 358 -2.82 3.26 -18.82
C VAL A 358 -1.55 2.46 -18.55
N LEU A 359 -0.46 2.90 -19.17
CA LEU A 359 0.79 2.14 -19.25
C LEU A 359 1.72 2.46 -18.08
N PRO A 360 2.21 1.46 -17.31
CA PRO A 360 3.32 1.69 -16.39
C PRO A 360 4.57 2.12 -17.15
N ASN A 361 5.32 3.08 -16.61
CA ASN A 361 6.57 3.54 -17.19
C ASN A 361 7.68 2.45 -17.14
N ALA A 362 8.83 2.70 -17.74
CA ALA A 362 9.91 1.70 -17.82
C ALA A 362 10.43 1.23 -16.44
N ARG A 363 10.44 2.13 -15.45
CA ARG A 363 10.89 1.87 -14.08
C ARG A 363 9.79 1.24 -13.20
N ARG A 364 8.53 1.31 -13.65
CA ARG A 364 7.31 1.02 -12.90
C ARG A 364 7.21 1.73 -11.56
N ASP A 365 7.80 2.91 -11.45
CA ASP A 365 7.59 3.80 -10.32
C ASP A 365 6.49 4.82 -10.59
N HIS A 366 5.99 4.88 -11.83
CA HIS A 366 4.85 5.68 -12.22
C HIS A 366 4.18 5.10 -13.47
N PHE A 367 3.07 5.69 -13.89
CA PHE A 367 2.47 5.52 -15.22
C PHE A 367 3.01 6.56 -16.22
N GLU A 368 3.02 6.17 -17.49
CA GLU A 368 3.30 7.07 -18.62
C GLU A 368 2.25 8.19 -18.66
N GLN A 369 2.70 9.42 -18.88
CA GLN A 369 1.82 10.58 -18.91
C GLN A 369 1.04 10.61 -20.22
N ASN A 370 -0.22 10.19 -20.15
CA ASN A 370 -1.15 10.18 -21.28
C ASN A 370 -2.57 10.50 -20.81
N ILE A 371 -3.48 10.73 -21.78
CA ILE A 371 -4.85 11.15 -21.46
C ILE A 371 -5.63 10.09 -20.67
N HIS A 372 -5.38 8.80 -20.89
CA HIS A 372 -6.05 7.72 -20.16
C HIS A 372 -5.66 7.72 -18.68
N PHE A 373 -4.37 7.91 -18.37
CA PHE A 373 -3.91 8.04 -16.99
C PHE A 373 -4.44 9.32 -16.34
N SER A 374 -4.42 10.45 -17.05
CA SER A 374 -5.02 11.71 -16.54
C SER A 374 -6.51 11.56 -16.23
N ASN A 375 -7.26 10.85 -17.08
CA ASN A 375 -8.69 10.59 -16.87
C ASN A 375 -8.92 9.72 -15.63
N LEU A 376 -8.11 8.67 -15.43
CA LEU A 376 -8.17 7.85 -14.22
C LEU A 376 -7.90 8.70 -12.95
N MET A 377 -6.85 9.53 -12.98
CA MET A 377 -6.53 10.42 -11.85
C MET A 377 -7.65 11.42 -11.56
N ALA A 378 -8.30 11.97 -12.59
CA ALA A 378 -9.46 12.85 -12.42
C ALA A 378 -10.64 12.12 -11.74
N GLN A 379 -10.86 10.84 -12.05
CA GLN A 379 -11.90 10.01 -11.42
C GLN A 379 -11.55 9.62 -9.97
N LEU A 380 -10.28 9.57 -9.60
CA LEU A 380 -9.85 9.40 -8.21
C LEU A 380 -10.07 10.68 -7.37
N GLY A 381 -10.17 11.85 -8.00
CA GLY A 381 -10.38 13.14 -7.32
C GLY A 381 -11.60 13.17 -6.36
N PRO A 382 -12.81 12.75 -6.79
CA PRO A 382 -13.96 12.60 -5.91
C PRO A 382 -13.71 11.71 -4.68
N LEU A 383 -13.01 10.58 -4.86
CA LEU A 383 -12.64 9.68 -3.76
C LEU A 383 -11.70 10.38 -2.78
N GLY A 384 -10.65 11.05 -3.28
CA GLY A 384 -9.72 11.82 -2.45
C GLY A 384 -10.42 12.92 -1.66
N ARG A 385 -11.39 13.62 -2.25
CA ARG A 385 -12.25 14.60 -1.55
C ARG A 385 -13.12 13.96 -0.47
N SER A 386 -13.70 12.79 -0.74
CA SER A 386 -14.53 12.05 0.22
C SER A 386 -13.72 11.64 1.45
N ILE A 387 -12.54 11.05 1.23
CA ILE A 387 -11.64 10.64 2.32
C ILE A 387 -11.17 11.86 3.12
N ALA A 388 -10.75 12.94 2.45
CA ALA A 388 -10.36 14.18 3.14
C ALA A 388 -11.49 14.75 4.01
N LYS A 389 -12.74 14.67 3.55
CA LYS A 389 -13.92 15.06 4.35
C LYS A 389 -14.07 14.15 5.57
N ARG A 390 -13.99 12.83 5.42
CA ARG A 390 -14.05 11.87 6.53
C ARG A 390 -12.96 12.14 7.57
N CYS A 391 -11.70 12.37 7.14
CA CYS A 391 -10.60 12.73 8.03
C CYS A 391 -10.90 13.99 8.87
N ARG A 392 -11.44 15.04 8.23
CA ARG A 392 -11.78 16.29 8.92
C ARG A 392 -12.93 16.10 9.91
N THR A 393 -13.98 15.38 9.52
CA THR A 393 -15.12 15.07 10.40
C THR A 393 -14.65 14.29 11.63
N ALA A 394 -13.90 13.20 11.44
CA ALA A 394 -13.39 12.38 12.53
C ALA A 394 -12.48 13.19 13.48
N SER A 395 -11.68 14.12 12.94
CA SER A 395 -10.86 15.02 13.77
C SER A 395 -11.71 15.99 14.61
N VAL A 396 -12.80 16.54 14.05
CA VAL A 396 -13.69 17.45 14.77
C VAL A 396 -14.45 16.72 15.88
N GLU A 397 -14.94 15.51 15.59
CA GLU A 397 -15.64 14.67 16.57
C GLU A 397 -14.72 14.31 17.74
N ARG A 398 -13.48 13.87 17.48
CA ARG A 398 -12.50 13.60 18.54
C ARG A 398 -12.16 14.83 19.37
N HIS A 399 -12.07 16.01 18.74
CA HIS A 399 -11.81 17.24 19.49
C HIS A 399 -12.96 17.53 20.46
N ARG A 400 -14.20 17.45 19.99
CA ARG A 400 -15.40 17.64 20.82
C ARG A 400 -15.48 16.62 21.96
N GLU A 401 -15.16 15.36 21.69
CA GLU A 401 -15.10 14.33 22.73
C GLU A 401 -14.02 14.61 23.77
N ARG A 402 -12.84 15.07 23.34
CA ARG A 402 -11.76 15.44 24.26
C ARG A 402 -12.14 16.65 25.11
N GLU A 403 -12.77 17.66 24.51
CA GLU A 403 -13.29 18.82 25.25
C GLU A 403 -14.34 18.40 26.27
N ALA A 404 -15.33 17.60 25.88
CA ALA A 404 -16.35 17.08 26.79
C ALA A 404 -15.74 16.26 27.94
N ARG A 405 -14.73 15.41 27.67
CA ARG A 405 -14.01 14.67 28.70
C ARG A 405 -13.19 15.58 29.61
N GLN A 406 -12.54 16.60 29.06
CA GLN A 406 -11.74 17.55 29.83
C GLN A 406 -12.63 18.45 30.68
N GLU A 407 -13.77 18.92 30.18
CA GLU A 407 -14.78 19.63 30.95
C GLU A 407 -15.31 18.75 32.09
N ALA A 408 -15.66 17.49 31.81
CA ALA A 408 -16.05 16.53 32.84
C ALA A 408 -14.94 16.30 33.90
N THR A 409 -13.67 16.32 33.50
CA THR A 409 -12.52 16.11 34.41
C THR A 409 -12.11 17.38 35.17
N THR A 410 -12.32 18.57 34.60
CA THR A 410 -11.84 19.86 35.14
C THR A 410 -12.90 20.59 35.95
N VAL A 411 -14.18 20.49 35.55
CA VAL A 411 -15.30 21.16 36.24
C VAL A 411 -15.65 20.44 37.55
N VAL A 412 -15.57 19.11 37.56
CA VAL A 412 -15.92 18.31 38.76
C VAL A 412 -15.00 18.59 39.97
N PRO A 413 -13.68 18.81 39.83
CA PRO A 413 -12.83 19.17 40.96
C PRO A 413 -12.79 20.67 41.30
N LEU A 414 -13.01 21.58 40.34
CA LEU A 414 -12.93 23.04 40.60
C LEU A 414 -14.13 23.56 41.41
N GLU A 415 -15.29 22.93 41.31
CA GLU A 415 -16.42 23.22 42.22
C GLU A 415 -16.21 22.67 43.64
N ILE A 416 -15.26 21.76 43.85
CA ILE A 416 -14.89 21.22 45.18
C ILE A 416 -13.85 22.11 45.88
N ALA A 417 -13.10 22.93 45.14
CA ALA A 417 -11.99 23.75 45.67
C ALA A 417 -12.34 25.24 45.91
N ALA A 418 -13.55 25.69 45.57
CA ALA A 418 -14.01 27.03 45.92
C ALA A 418 -14.48 27.05 47.38
N ASP A 419 -13.54 27.35 48.28
CA ASP A 419 -13.77 27.65 49.69
C ASP A 419 -14.79 28.80 49.87
N ALA A 420 -16.07 28.43 49.97
CA ALA A 420 -17.09 29.08 50.79
C ALA A 420 -18.38 28.24 50.72
N SER A 421 -18.79 27.69 51.87
CA SER A 421 -20.07 27.01 52.13
C SER A 421 -21.14 27.21 51.04
N PRO A 422 -21.39 26.22 50.16
CA PRO A 422 -22.34 26.39 49.07
C PRO A 422 -23.76 26.48 49.64
N THR A 423 -24.40 27.63 49.43
CA THR A 423 -25.81 27.87 49.79
C THR A 423 -26.74 26.98 48.95
N ALA A 424 -28.00 26.78 49.37
CA ALA A 424 -29.01 26.01 48.61
C ALA A 424 -29.16 26.46 47.14
N VAL A 425 -28.81 27.71 46.85
CA VAL A 425 -28.75 28.29 45.50
C VAL A 425 -27.66 27.67 44.63
N ALA A 426 -26.47 27.40 45.20
CA ALA A 426 -25.37 26.75 44.48
C ALA A 426 -25.72 25.29 44.14
N MET A 427 -26.37 24.58 45.06
CA MET A 427 -26.86 23.21 44.84
C MET A 427 -27.91 23.18 43.71
N ALA A 428 -28.84 24.13 43.68
CA ALA A 428 -29.85 24.25 42.62
C ALA A 428 -29.23 24.58 41.25
N GLN A 429 -28.16 25.40 41.21
CA GLN A 429 -27.44 25.74 39.98
C GLN A 429 -26.67 24.53 39.41
N VAL A 430 -26.00 23.76 40.27
CA VAL A 430 -25.30 22.52 39.86
C VAL A 430 -26.28 21.49 39.31
N VAL A 431 -27.42 21.26 39.98
CA VAL A 431 -28.49 20.36 39.51
C VAL A 431 -29.09 20.83 38.17
N THR A 432 -29.30 22.13 38.00
CA THR A 432 -29.82 22.71 36.76
C THR A 432 -28.83 22.55 35.60
N ARG A 433 -27.53 22.67 35.88
CA ARG A 433 -26.48 22.62 34.85
C ARG A 433 -26.10 21.18 34.46
N ALA A 434 -26.08 20.25 35.43
CA ALA A 434 -25.98 18.82 35.16
C ALA A 434 -27.14 18.32 34.29
N ARG A 435 -28.34 18.86 34.51
CA ARG A 435 -29.53 18.59 33.69
C ARG A 435 -29.38 19.12 32.26
N GLU A 436 -28.85 20.33 32.05
CA GLU A 436 -28.60 20.86 30.70
C GLU A 436 -27.66 19.96 29.90
N VAL A 437 -26.59 19.47 30.52
CA VAL A 437 -25.61 18.56 29.89
C VAL A 437 -26.25 17.21 29.57
N LEU A 438 -26.98 16.61 30.52
CA LEU A 438 -27.64 15.32 30.34
C LEU A 438 -28.81 15.38 29.35
N SER A 439 -29.52 16.51 29.25
CA SER A 439 -30.63 16.70 28.30
C SER A 439 -30.19 16.71 26.83
N ARG A 440 -28.89 16.94 26.57
CA ARG A 440 -28.30 16.91 25.23
C ARG A 440 -27.83 15.51 24.82
N ALA A 441 -27.77 14.56 25.75
CA ALA A 441 -27.45 13.17 25.47
C ALA A 441 -28.73 12.39 25.09
N GLN A 442 -28.76 11.74 23.93
CA GLN A 442 -29.94 11.00 23.44
C GLN A 442 -30.01 9.53 23.92
N ALA A 443 -29.16 9.14 24.88
CA ALA A 443 -29.08 7.77 25.39
C ALA A 443 -30.22 7.47 26.41
N PRO A 444 -30.79 6.25 26.43
CA PRO A 444 -31.83 5.86 27.39
C PRO A 444 -31.45 6.11 28.86
N GLU A 445 -30.18 5.91 29.21
CA GLU A 445 -29.61 6.05 30.54
C GLU A 445 -29.58 7.52 31.02
N ALA A 446 -29.51 8.47 30.08
CA ALA A 446 -29.58 9.90 30.39
C ALA A 446 -30.98 10.30 30.90
N ARG A 447 -32.05 9.62 30.49
CA ARG A 447 -33.43 9.89 30.96
C ARG A 447 -33.65 9.52 32.41
N GLU A 448 -33.04 8.43 32.86
CA GLU A 448 -33.14 7.95 34.23
C GLU A 448 -32.33 8.84 35.20
N ALA A 449 -31.13 9.24 34.77
CA ALA A 449 -30.33 10.25 35.49
C ALA A 449 -31.05 11.61 35.61
N LEU A 450 -31.77 12.04 34.56
CA LEU A 450 -32.59 13.25 34.58
C LEU A 450 -33.74 13.18 35.59
N ALA A 451 -34.40 12.03 35.73
CA ALA A 451 -35.49 11.83 36.70
C ALA A 451 -35.00 11.89 38.17
N VAL A 452 -33.80 11.39 38.43
CA VAL A 452 -33.16 11.48 39.76
C VAL A 452 -32.79 12.93 40.09
N LEU A 453 -32.23 13.67 39.12
CA LEU A 453 -31.92 15.10 39.27
C LEU A 453 -33.17 15.96 39.48
N ASP A 454 -34.28 15.63 38.81
CA ASP A 454 -35.57 16.30 39.01
C ASP A 454 -36.10 16.11 40.44
N THR A 455 -35.96 14.90 40.99
CA THR A 455 -36.36 14.60 42.37
C THR A 455 -35.49 15.35 43.41
N MET A 456 -34.19 15.50 43.14
CA MET A 456 -33.26 16.25 43.99
C MET A 456 -33.51 17.76 43.93
N ARG A 457 -33.84 18.32 42.76
CA ARG A 457 -34.23 19.73 42.61
C ARG A 457 -35.45 20.06 43.48
N ASP A 458 -36.44 19.19 43.46
CA ASP A 458 -37.71 19.41 44.17
C ASP A 458 -37.52 19.32 45.70
N ALA A 459 -36.55 18.51 46.17
CA ALA A 459 -36.16 18.43 47.58
C ALA A 459 -35.31 19.62 48.08
N VAL A 460 -34.69 20.39 47.17
CA VAL A 460 -33.85 21.56 47.48
C VAL A 460 -34.62 22.89 47.35
N SER A 461 -35.93 22.84 47.08
CA SER A 461 -36.78 24.03 47.03
C SER A 461 -36.83 24.80 48.36
N PRO A 462 -36.90 26.15 48.33
CA PRO A 462 -36.70 27.01 49.49
C PRO A 462 -37.82 27.00 50.54
N THR A 463 -38.79 26.09 50.46
CA THR A 463 -40.03 26.12 51.25
C THR A 463 -40.14 25.07 52.36
N SER A 464 -39.12 24.26 52.60
CA SER A 464 -39.16 23.34 53.76
C SER A 464 -37.80 23.20 54.44
N SER A 465 -37.80 23.30 55.78
CA SER A 465 -36.64 23.04 56.63
C SER A 465 -36.60 21.52 56.89
N PRO A 466 -35.66 20.76 56.31
CA PRO A 466 -35.61 19.33 56.56
C PRO A 466 -35.01 19.07 57.95
N THR A 467 -35.63 18.15 58.70
CA THR A 467 -35.05 17.66 59.95
C THR A 467 -33.92 16.67 59.67
N THR A 468 -32.94 16.57 60.57
CA THR A 468 -31.75 15.69 60.47
C THR A 468 -32.06 14.20 60.28
N ARG A 469 -33.31 13.76 60.48
CA ARG A 469 -33.76 12.39 60.27
C ARG A 469 -34.08 12.10 58.79
N ASP A 470 -34.60 13.08 58.06
CA ASP A 470 -34.97 12.92 56.63
C ASP A 470 -33.73 12.85 55.72
N THR A 471 -32.66 13.55 56.09
CA THR A 471 -31.40 13.58 55.33
C THR A 471 -30.68 12.22 55.30
N ASN A 472 -30.75 11.46 56.39
CA ASN A 472 -30.19 10.10 56.43
C ASN A 472 -30.99 9.12 55.55
N SER A 473 -32.32 9.30 55.46
CA SER A 473 -33.17 8.46 54.61
C SER A 473 -32.96 8.73 53.11
N LEU A 474 -32.71 9.98 52.74
CA LEU A 474 -32.37 10.39 51.37
C LEU A 474 -30.97 9.91 50.97
N SER A 475 -30.02 9.93 51.91
CA SER A 475 -28.67 9.38 51.74
C SER A 475 -28.70 7.88 51.45
N GLN A 476 -29.51 7.12 52.19
CA GLN A 476 -29.70 5.68 51.97
C GLN A 476 -30.40 5.38 50.64
N ARG A 477 -31.47 6.10 50.30
CA ARG A 477 -32.19 5.89 49.03
C ARG A 477 -31.34 6.24 47.81
N PHE A 478 -30.49 7.26 47.90
CA PHE A 478 -29.57 7.63 46.81
C PHE A 478 -28.47 6.58 46.63
N ALA A 479 -27.91 6.05 47.73
CA ALA A 479 -26.94 4.96 47.68
C ALA A 479 -27.54 3.64 47.15
N GLU A 480 -28.81 3.35 47.46
CA GLU A 480 -29.54 2.19 46.94
C GLU A 480 -29.82 2.27 45.43
N VAL A 481 -30.15 3.46 44.92
CA VAL A 481 -30.36 3.70 43.48
C VAL A 481 -29.05 3.62 42.70
N LEU A 482 -27.95 4.14 43.24
CA LEU A 482 -26.61 4.05 42.63
C LEU A 482 -26.06 2.63 42.59
N ALA A 483 -26.42 1.79 43.57
CA ALA A 483 -26.05 0.37 43.59
C ALA A 483 -26.72 -0.43 42.45
N GLN A 484 -27.80 0.10 41.86
CA GLN A 484 -28.56 -0.57 40.79
C GLN A 484 -28.16 -0.12 39.37
N THR A 485 -27.39 0.97 39.23
CA THR A 485 -27.06 1.58 37.93
C THR A 485 -25.64 1.28 37.42
N GLY A 486 -24.82 0.56 38.18
CA GLY A 486 -23.48 0.13 37.73
C GLY A 486 -22.43 1.25 37.64
N VAL A 487 -22.74 2.46 38.10
CA VAL A 487 -21.78 3.58 38.25
C VAL A 487 -20.77 3.21 39.34
N SER A 488 -19.49 3.57 39.15
CA SER A 488 -18.42 3.16 40.06
C SER A 488 -18.70 3.67 41.50
N LYS A 489 -18.78 2.73 42.45
CA LYS A 489 -19.11 2.99 43.86
C LYS A 489 -18.13 3.98 44.52
N ALA A 490 -16.91 4.10 43.99
CA ALA A 490 -15.87 4.95 44.54
C ALA A 490 -16.12 6.44 44.28
N GLU A 491 -16.50 6.82 43.05
CA GLU A 491 -16.61 8.22 42.65
C GLU A 491 -17.86 8.90 43.24
N ALA A 492 -18.98 8.18 43.26
CA ALA A 492 -20.23 8.71 43.82
C ALA A 492 -20.22 8.77 45.36
N SER A 493 -19.59 7.79 46.02
CA SER A 493 -19.46 7.78 47.48
C SER A 493 -18.49 8.84 47.98
N GLU A 494 -17.46 9.18 47.20
CA GLU A 494 -16.50 10.24 47.53
C GLU A 494 -17.12 11.64 47.37
N ALA A 495 -17.89 11.87 46.30
CA ALA A 495 -18.63 13.12 46.10
C ALA A 495 -19.68 13.35 47.19
N PHE A 496 -20.39 12.29 47.60
CA PHE A 496 -21.40 12.35 48.65
C PHE A 496 -20.82 12.56 50.06
N ALA A 497 -19.73 11.88 50.39
CA ALA A 497 -19.02 12.06 51.67
C ALA A 497 -18.44 13.48 51.82
N LYS A 498 -17.90 14.05 50.75
CA LYS A 498 -17.40 15.44 50.71
C LYS A 498 -18.55 16.46 50.92
N ALA A 499 -19.71 16.23 50.31
CA ALA A 499 -20.88 17.10 50.46
C ALA A 499 -21.48 17.06 51.89
N LEU A 500 -21.51 15.90 52.55
CA LEU A 500 -21.96 15.76 53.93
C LEU A 500 -20.99 16.41 54.94
N ALA A 501 -19.68 16.24 54.74
CA ALA A 501 -18.66 16.86 55.59
C ALA A 501 -18.67 18.39 55.53
N ALA A 502 -18.95 18.95 54.34
CA ALA A 502 -19.04 20.40 54.12
C ALA A 502 -20.26 21.06 54.79
N ARG A 503 -21.33 20.30 55.06
CA ARG A 503 -22.59 20.84 55.62
C ARG A 503 -22.70 20.70 57.15
N PHE A 504 -22.07 19.69 57.76
CA PHE A 504 -22.29 19.36 59.17
C PHE A 504 -21.07 19.44 60.09
N GLY A 505 -19.87 19.73 59.55
CA GLY A 505 -18.65 19.85 60.35
C GLY A 505 -18.17 18.51 60.90
N GLN A 506 -16.85 18.33 61.01
CA GLN A 506 -16.25 17.10 61.51
C GLN A 506 -16.58 16.88 63.00
N GLY A 507 -17.58 16.04 63.27
CA GLY A 507 -17.82 15.41 64.56
C GLY A 507 -17.87 13.91 64.37
N GLY A 508 -16.77 13.22 64.65
CA GLY A 508 -16.62 11.79 64.39
C GLY A 508 -17.44 10.87 65.29
N ALA A 509 -17.75 9.67 64.79
CA ALA A 509 -17.69 8.42 65.52
C ALA A 509 -17.87 7.22 64.57
N LYS A 510 -16.83 6.37 64.54
CA LYS A 510 -16.76 4.91 64.31
C LYS A 510 -17.74 4.22 63.38
#